data_AF-A0A2N2NKS9-F1
#
_entry.id   AF-A0A2N2NKS9-F1
#
_cell.length_a   1.000
_cell.length_b   1.000
_cell.length_c   1.000
_cell.angle_alpha   90.00
_cell.angle_beta   90.00
_cell.angle_gamma   90.00
#
_symmetry.space_group_name_H-M   'P 1'
#
loop_
_entity.id
_entity.type
_entity.pdbx_description
1 polymer ?
#
loop_
_entity_poly.entity_id
_entity_poly.type
_entity_poly.pdbx_seq_one_letter_code
_entity_poly.pdbx_strand_id
1 'polypeptide(L)'
;MKNNKKNPTQKTNRITGAAILALLLIIVFVQRTNLEWLKNWWALLFLIPAVASINNIYTEIQNKKGFTFSLASNIMGIIFPFAICVILLLGLNWNIILPIIIILSGLSMLVIGFVNEEKGSGRIIRSLQPWFFSWGAAVMLVGFITIVSSNQTSPGGTVLYTRYGIALFVAACGGLVSSWLEFRKQGKLTFIVMAHLLVSLVISIPGFLAIFGRYF
;
A
#
# COMPACT_ATOMS: atom_id res chain seq x y z
N MET A 1 25.72 27.60 34.45
CA MET A 1 25.94 26.79 33.24
C MET A 1 24.58 26.36 32.67
N LYS A 2 24.18 26.90 31.52
CA LYS A 2 22.86 26.62 30.92
C LYS A 2 22.92 25.24 30.28
N ASN A 3 22.33 24.24 30.93
CA ASN A 3 22.33 22.86 30.44
C ASN A 3 21.59 22.80 29.10
N ASN A 4 22.36 22.72 28.02
CA ASN A 4 21.87 22.72 26.65
C ASN A 4 21.27 21.35 26.36
N LYS A 5 20.06 21.08 26.89
CA LYS A 5 19.26 19.90 26.54
C LYS A 5 18.97 20.00 25.05
N LYS A 6 19.83 19.38 24.23
CA LYS A 6 19.65 19.30 22.78
C LYS A 6 18.24 18.77 22.53
N ASN A 7 17.42 19.57 21.86
CA ASN A 7 16.06 19.18 21.52
C ASN A 7 16.10 17.85 20.75
N PRO A 8 15.25 16.87 21.07
CA PRO A 8 15.24 15.56 20.43
C PRO A 8 15.09 15.67 18.90
N THR A 9 14.34 16.67 18.44
CA THR A 9 14.15 17.04 17.02
C THR A 9 15.44 17.50 16.32
N GLN A 10 16.39 18.09 17.05
CA GLN A 10 17.68 18.50 16.45
C GLN A 10 18.63 17.31 16.26
N LYS A 11 18.54 16.30 17.12
CA LYS A 11 19.36 15.07 17.02
C LYS A 11 18.91 14.21 15.84
N THR A 12 17.61 14.04 15.65
CA THR A 12 17.01 13.25 14.56
C THR A 12 17.32 13.83 13.18
N ASN A 13 17.27 15.17 13.03
CA ASN A 13 17.60 15.83 11.77
C ASN A 13 19.09 15.64 11.37
N ARG A 14 20.00 15.61 12.36
CA ARG A 14 21.42 15.32 12.12
C ARG A 14 21.67 13.89 11.67
N ILE A 15 20.96 12.92 12.26
CA ILE A 15 21.05 11.50 11.88
C ILE A 15 20.55 11.31 10.44
N THR A 16 19.43 11.95 10.09
CA THR A 16 18.87 11.90 8.73
C THR A 16 19.84 12.49 7.71
N GLY A 17 20.42 13.66 8.00
CA GLY A 17 21.43 14.28 7.14
C GLY A 17 22.67 13.40 6.98
N ALA A 18 23.17 12.80 8.07
CA ALA A 18 24.30 11.87 8.02
C ALA A 18 23.98 10.61 7.20
N ALA A 19 22.78 10.06 7.32
CA ALA A 19 22.33 8.90 6.56
C ALA A 19 22.21 9.21 5.05
N ILE A 20 21.66 10.37 4.69
CA ILE A 20 21.61 10.82 3.29
C ILE A 20 23.03 11.03 2.74
N LEU A 21 23.93 11.62 3.52
CA LEU A 21 25.32 11.85 3.10
C LEU A 21 26.07 10.52 2.92
N ALA A 22 25.88 9.56 3.84
CA ALA A 22 26.41 8.20 3.70
C ALA A 22 25.85 7.51 2.44
N LEU A 23 24.56 7.64 2.16
CA LEU A 23 23.93 7.11 0.94
C LEU A 23 24.56 7.72 -0.32
N LEU A 24 24.78 9.04 -0.34
CA LEU A 24 25.43 9.71 -1.47
C LEU A 24 26.88 9.23 -1.66
N LEU A 25 27.63 9.01 -0.57
CA LEU A 25 28.98 8.44 -0.65
C LEU A 25 28.96 7.03 -1.25
N ILE A 26 28.00 6.20 -0.86
CA ILE A 26 27.80 4.86 -1.45
C ILE A 26 27.50 4.98 -2.94
N ILE A 27 26.61 5.90 -3.34
CA ILE A 27 26.26 6.13 -4.75
C ILE A 27 27.50 6.51 -5.57
N VAL A 28 28.30 7.46 -5.08
CA VAL A 28 29.54 7.90 -5.76
C VAL A 28 30.55 6.75 -5.85
N PHE A 29 30.68 5.95 -4.79
CA PHE A 29 31.57 4.78 -4.78
C PHE A 29 31.14 3.72 -5.80
N VAL A 30 29.84 3.41 -5.86
CA VAL A 30 29.28 2.47 -6.84
C VAL A 30 29.45 3.00 -8.27
N GLN A 31 29.23 4.29 -8.49
CA GLN A 31 29.46 4.91 -9.80
C GLN A 31 30.93 4.80 -10.23
N ARG A 32 31.88 4.95 -9.30
CA ARG A 32 33.32 4.91 -9.60
C ARG A 32 33.85 3.51 -9.90
N THR A 33 33.24 2.48 -9.32
CA THR A 33 33.69 1.08 -9.47
C THR A 33 33.25 0.45 -10.79
N ASN A 34 32.42 1.14 -11.59
CA ASN A 34 31.93 0.72 -12.91
C ASN A 34 31.47 -0.75 -12.94
N LEU A 35 30.73 -1.16 -11.91
CA LEU A 35 30.22 -2.51 -11.76
C LEU A 35 29.21 -2.81 -12.88
N GLU A 36 29.57 -3.69 -13.81
CA GLU A 36 28.75 -4.01 -14.99
C GLU A 36 27.36 -4.57 -14.63
N TRP A 37 27.24 -5.26 -13.49
CA TRP A 37 25.99 -5.80 -12.96
C TRP A 37 25.06 -4.74 -12.36
N LEU A 38 25.54 -3.52 -12.13
CA LEU A 38 24.84 -2.44 -11.42
C LEU A 38 24.55 -1.27 -12.36
N LYS A 39 24.02 -1.58 -13.54
CA LYS A 39 23.70 -0.60 -14.60
C LYS A 39 22.77 0.52 -14.11
N ASN A 40 21.86 0.19 -13.20
CA ASN A 40 20.85 1.11 -12.67
C ASN A 40 21.21 1.68 -11.29
N TRP A 41 22.48 2.00 -11.05
CA TRP A 41 22.96 2.57 -9.77
C TRP A 41 22.18 3.81 -9.31
N TRP A 42 21.64 4.60 -10.24
CA TRP A 42 20.82 5.78 -9.95
C TRP A 42 19.53 5.44 -9.19
N ALA A 43 19.09 4.18 -9.22
CA ALA A 43 17.95 3.69 -8.45
C ALA A 43 18.14 3.86 -6.92
N LEU A 44 19.39 3.92 -6.45
CA LEU A 44 19.69 4.21 -5.04
C LEU A 44 19.18 5.59 -4.59
N LEU A 45 18.96 6.54 -5.51
CA LEU A 45 18.39 7.86 -5.19
C LEU A 45 16.97 7.76 -4.64
N PHE A 46 16.21 6.70 -4.97
CA PHE A 46 14.88 6.48 -4.39
C PHE A 46 14.93 6.15 -2.90
N LEU A 47 16.09 5.78 -2.35
CA LEU A 47 16.22 5.57 -0.91
C LEU A 47 16.25 6.87 -0.10
N ILE A 48 16.50 8.02 -0.74
CA ILE A 48 16.51 9.33 -0.06
C ILE A 48 15.16 9.63 0.64
N PRO A 49 14.00 9.60 -0.07
CA PRO A 49 12.71 9.80 0.59
C PRO A 49 12.36 8.69 1.61
N ALA A 50 12.86 7.47 1.41
CA ALA A 50 12.68 6.39 2.38
C ALA A 50 13.42 6.69 3.70
N VAL A 51 14.68 7.15 3.63
CA VAL A 51 15.46 7.57 4.81
C VAL A 51 14.78 8.71 5.56
N ALA A 52 14.24 9.70 4.84
CA ALA A 52 13.48 10.79 5.45
C ALA A 52 12.21 10.26 6.17
N SER A 53 11.50 9.33 5.55
CA SER A 53 10.30 8.71 6.11
C SER A 53 10.58 7.88 7.36
N ILE A 54 11.71 7.16 7.42
CA ILE A 54 12.16 6.41 8.62
C ILE A 54 12.29 7.36 9.82
N ASN A 55 12.90 8.52 9.61
CA ASN A 55 13.08 9.50 10.68
C ASN A 55 11.73 10.02 11.19
N ASN A 56 10.79 10.31 10.29
CA ASN A 56 9.45 10.73 10.66
C ASN A 56 8.71 9.66 11.47
N ILE A 57 8.76 8.39 11.06
CA ILE A 57 8.20 7.26 11.83
C ILE A 57 8.78 7.22 13.24
N TYR A 58 10.10 7.33 13.37
CA TYR A 58 10.76 7.27 14.67
C TYR A 58 10.26 8.40 15.59
N THR A 59 10.16 9.63 15.08
CA THR A 59 9.61 10.75 15.86
C THR A 59 8.13 10.55 16.21
N GLU A 60 7.34 9.98 15.31
CA GLU A 60 5.91 9.78 15.51
C GLU A 60 5.62 8.69 16.55
N ILE A 61 6.37 7.59 16.51
CA ILE A 61 6.31 6.51 17.51
C ILE A 61 6.73 7.05 18.88
N GLN A 62 7.79 7.86 18.97
CA GLN A 62 8.20 8.48 20.24
C GLN A 62 7.13 9.39 20.85
N ASN A 63 6.36 10.07 20.00
CA ASN A 63 5.28 10.95 20.43
C ASN A 63 4.00 10.18 20.86
N LYS A 64 4.01 8.83 20.82
CA LYS A 64 2.91 7.95 21.26
C LYS A 64 1.53 8.28 20.70
N LYS A 65 1.46 8.75 19.45
CA LYS A 65 0.20 9.21 18.81
C LYS A 65 -0.70 8.07 18.28
N GLY A 66 -0.38 6.81 18.57
CA GLY A 66 -1.07 5.65 17.97
C GLY A 66 -0.78 5.51 16.47
N PHE A 67 -1.60 4.73 15.76
CA PHE A 67 -1.46 4.54 14.32
C PHE A 67 -2.22 5.65 13.57
N THR A 68 -1.53 6.75 13.31
CA THR A 68 -2.07 7.95 12.64
C THR A 68 -1.99 7.82 11.11
N PHE A 69 -2.67 8.74 10.41
CA PHE A 69 -2.52 8.84 8.96
C PHE A 69 -1.08 9.21 8.54
N SER A 70 -0.41 10.05 9.32
CA SER A 70 1.01 10.39 9.10
C SER A 70 1.90 9.15 9.21
N LEU A 71 1.67 8.29 10.21
CA LEU A 71 2.45 7.06 10.38
C LEU A 71 2.26 6.12 9.19
N ALA A 72 1.00 5.92 8.78
CA ALA A 72 0.64 5.13 7.60
C ALA A 72 1.32 5.66 6.32
N SER A 73 1.28 6.97 6.10
CA SER A 73 1.92 7.64 4.96
C SER A 73 3.43 7.48 4.98
N ASN A 74 4.08 7.61 6.14
CA ASN A 74 5.52 7.44 6.24
C ASN A 74 5.95 5.97 6.04
N ILE A 75 5.15 4.99 6.51
CA ILE A 75 5.39 3.56 6.21
C ILE A 75 5.38 3.34 4.70
N MET A 76 4.38 3.87 4.00
CA MET A 76 4.32 3.78 2.54
C MET A 76 5.44 4.55 1.85
N GLY A 77 5.85 5.69 2.40
CA GLY A 77 7.02 6.46 1.96
C GLY A 77 8.35 5.73 2.09
N ILE A 78 8.42 4.63 2.84
CA ILE A 78 9.58 3.73 2.87
C ILE A 78 9.39 2.59 1.88
N ILE A 79 8.25 1.88 1.97
CA ILE A 79 8.01 0.66 1.22
C ILE A 79 8.03 0.92 -0.29
N PHE A 80 7.35 1.97 -0.76
CA PHE A 80 7.27 2.26 -2.20
C PHE A 80 8.65 2.61 -2.81
N PRO A 81 9.38 3.60 -2.30
CA PRO A 81 10.67 3.95 -2.89
C PRO A 81 11.71 2.83 -2.73
N PHE A 82 11.66 2.07 -1.63
CA PHE A 82 12.51 0.89 -1.46
C PHE A 82 12.21 -0.19 -2.51
N ALA A 83 10.93 -0.52 -2.73
CA ALA A 83 10.55 -1.50 -3.73
C ALA A 83 10.94 -1.05 -5.15
N ILE A 84 10.71 0.22 -5.50
CA ILE A 84 11.14 0.79 -6.79
C ILE A 84 12.66 0.72 -6.95
N CYS A 85 13.42 1.05 -5.90
CA CYS A 85 14.87 0.92 -5.88
C CYS A 85 15.30 -0.52 -6.19
N VAL A 86 14.75 -1.51 -5.50
CA VAL A 86 15.06 -2.94 -5.73
C VAL A 86 14.70 -3.35 -7.15
N ILE A 87 13.52 -2.97 -7.64
CA ILE A 87 13.04 -3.30 -8.99
C ILE A 87 14.01 -2.80 -10.05
N LEU A 88 14.41 -1.53 -9.95
CA LEU A 88 15.29 -0.90 -10.91
C LEU A 88 16.71 -1.45 -10.81
N LEU A 89 17.23 -1.66 -9.59
CA LEU A 89 18.55 -2.26 -9.38
C LEU A 89 18.67 -3.66 -10.00
N LEU A 90 17.62 -4.48 -9.88
CA LEU A 90 17.59 -5.83 -10.44
C LEU A 90 17.26 -5.84 -11.95
N GLY A 91 16.89 -4.71 -12.54
CA GLY A 91 16.54 -4.61 -13.96
C GLY A 91 15.36 -5.51 -14.35
N LEU A 92 14.36 -5.64 -13.46
CA LEU A 92 13.21 -6.53 -13.69
C LEU A 92 12.43 -6.12 -14.96
N ASN A 93 11.83 -7.10 -15.61
CA ASN A 93 10.97 -6.86 -16.78
C ASN A 93 9.65 -6.20 -16.35
N TRP A 94 9.12 -5.29 -17.18
CA TRP A 94 7.81 -4.66 -17.03
C TRP A 94 6.65 -5.61 -16.72
N ASN A 95 6.70 -6.84 -17.24
CA ASN A 95 5.71 -7.89 -16.94
C ASN A 95 5.64 -8.26 -15.44
N ILE A 96 6.74 -8.06 -14.70
CA ILE A 96 6.83 -8.29 -13.25
C ILE A 96 6.65 -6.99 -12.47
N ILE A 97 7.13 -5.87 -13.01
CA ILE A 97 7.05 -4.54 -12.37
C ILE A 97 5.60 -4.12 -12.14
N LEU A 98 4.75 -4.18 -13.19
CA LEU A 98 3.37 -3.71 -13.10
C LEU A 98 2.57 -4.45 -12.03
N PRO A 99 2.58 -5.79 -11.96
CA PRO A 99 1.92 -6.50 -10.87
C PRO A 99 2.46 -6.17 -9.48
N ILE A 100 3.76 -5.96 -9.32
CA ILE A 100 4.33 -5.55 -8.02
C ILE A 100 3.78 -4.18 -7.61
N ILE A 101 3.71 -3.21 -8.54
CA ILE A 101 3.12 -1.89 -8.26
C ILE A 101 1.66 -2.04 -7.83
N ILE A 102 0.88 -2.90 -8.50
CA ILE A 102 -0.51 -3.18 -8.12
C ILE A 102 -0.58 -3.75 -6.69
N ILE A 103 0.28 -4.71 -6.35
CA ILE A 103 0.34 -5.27 -4.99
C ILE A 103 0.66 -4.19 -3.96
N LEU A 104 1.63 -3.31 -4.25
CA LEU A 104 2.00 -2.20 -3.38
C LEU A 104 0.85 -1.19 -3.21
N SER A 105 0.09 -0.90 -4.26
CA SER A 105 -1.11 -0.07 -4.20
C SER A 105 -2.21 -0.70 -3.33
N GLY A 106 -2.39 -2.02 -3.40
CA GLY A 106 -3.30 -2.71 -2.49
C GLY A 106 -2.82 -2.69 -1.05
N LEU A 107 -1.51 -2.87 -0.83
CA LEU A 107 -0.89 -2.77 0.49
C LEU A 107 -1.06 -1.37 1.10
N SER A 108 -0.99 -0.30 0.29
CA SER A 108 -1.22 1.08 0.78
C SER A 108 -2.62 1.26 1.34
N MET A 109 -3.63 0.70 0.67
CA MET A 109 -5.00 0.69 1.18
C MET A 109 -5.13 -0.12 2.48
N LEU A 110 -4.48 -1.28 2.58
CA LEU A 110 -4.48 -2.06 3.82
C LEU A 110 -3.87 -1.30 5.00
N VAL A 111 -2.73 -0.64 4.78
CA VAL A 111 -2.04 0.15 5.80
C VAL A 111 -2.90 1.32 6.26
N ILE A 112 -3.58 2.01 5.33
CA ILE A 112 -4.54 3.06 5.67
C ILE A 112 -5.70 2.49 6.51
N GLY A 113 -6.13 1.26 6.25
CA GLY A 113 -7.11 0.55 7.07
C GLY A 113 -6.72 0.34 8.54
N PHE A 114 -5.46 0.48 8.92
CA PHE A 114 -5.05 0.42 10.34
C PHE A 114 -5.07 1.78 11.05
N VAL A 115 -5.39 2.88 10.36
CA VAL A 115 -5.45 4.22 10.95
C VAL A 115 -6.55 4.29 12.00
N ASN A 116 -6.15 4.61 13.23
CA ASN A 116 -7.02 4.73 14.40
C ASN A 116 -6.89 6.12 15.03
N GLU A 117 -7.11 7.15 14.21
CA GLU A 117 -7.07 8.54 14.63
C GLU A 117 -8.50 9.10 14.73
N GLU A 118 -8.85 9.66 15.89
CA GLU A 118 -10.24 10.05 16.19
C GLU A 118 -10.63 11.43 15.63
N LYS A 119 -9.65 12.24 15.24
CA LYS A 119 -9.85 13.62 14.79
C LYS A 119 -9.52 13.77 13.30
N GLY A 120 -10.17 14.71 12.64
CA GLY A 120 -9.93 15.04 11.22
C GLY A 120 -10.20 13.87 10.27
N SER A 121 -9.30 13.65 9.31
CA SER A 121 -9.39 12.63 8.26
C SER A 121 -9.46 11.20 8.80
N GLY A 122 -8.91 10.94 10.00
CA GLY A 122 -8.94 9.62 10.64
C GLY A 122 -10.35 9.10 10.93
N ARG A 123 -11.29 9.99 11.25
CA ARG A 123 -12.70 9.63 11.50
C ARG A 123 -13.37 9.04 10.26
N ILE A 124 -13.11 9.63 9.09
CA ILE A 124 -13.65 9.16 7.80
C ILE A 124 -13.03 7.81 7.46
N ILE A 125 -11.71 7.67 7.63
CA ILE A 125 -10.99 6.42 7.36
C ILE A 125 -11.54 5.28 8.24
N ARG A 126 -11.80 5.53 9.52
CA ARG A 126 -12.35 4.53 10.45
C ARG A 126 -13.75 4.05 10.03
N SER A 127 -14.57 4.93 9.46
CA SER A 127 -15.89 4.55 8.93
C SER A 127 -15.78 3.67 7.69
N LEU A 128 -14.77 3.91 6.86
CA LEU A 128 -14.50 3.18 5.61
C LEU A 128 -13.50 2.04 5.81
N GLN A 129 -13.13 1.72 7.05
CA GLN A 129 -12.09 0.76 7.36
C GLN A 129 -12.30 -0.62 6.71
N PRO A 130 -13.53 -1.22 6.74
CA PRO A 130 -13.78 -2.49 6.05
C PRO A 130 -13.60 -2.38 4.53
N TRP A 131 -13.90 -1.23 3.94
CA TRP A 131 -13.69 -0.97 2.51
C TRP A 131 -12.21 -0.95 2.16
N PHE A 132 -11.38 -0.26 2.94
CA PHE A 132 -9.93 -0.23 2.71
C PHE A 132 -9.29 -1.62 2.80
N PHE A 133 -9.71 -2.43 3.78
CA PHE A 133 -9.22 -3.81 3.90
C PHE A 133 -9.63 -4.68 2.70
N SER A 134 -10.91 -4.60 2.33
CA SER A 134 -11.48 -5.38 1.25
C SER A 134 -10.92 -4.99 -0.12
N TRP A 135 -10.81 -3.70 -0.43
CA TRP A 135 -10.19 -3.21 -1.66
C TRP A 135 -8.70 -3.44 -1.70
N GLY A 136 -8.00 -3.21 -0.58
CA GLY A 136 -6.56 -3.49 -0.50
C GLY A 136 -6.27 -4.96 -0.79
N ALA A 137 -7.04 -5.87 -0.20
CA ALA A 137 -6.92 -7.30 -0.47
C ALA A 137 -7.28 -7.64 -1.92
N ALA A 138 -8.36 -7.11 -2.46
CA ALA A 138 -8.77 -7.34 -3.85
C ALA A 138 -7.70 -6.88 -4.86
N VAL A 139 -7.15 -5.68 -4.67
CA VAL A 139 -6.10 -5.12 -5.53
C VAL A 139 -4.82 -5.94 -5.42
N MET A 140 -4.41 -6.37 -4.22
CA MET A 140 -3.28 -7.31 -4.06
C MET A 140 -3.52 -8.63 -4.78
N LEU A 141 -4.75 -9.16 -4.72
CA LEU A 141 -5.16 -10.39 -5.39
C LEU A 141 -5.07 -10.23 -6.93
N VAL A 142 -5.51 -9.10 -7.48
CA VAL A 142 -5.35 -8.75 -8.92
C VAL A 142 -3.88 -8.77 -9.31
N GLY A 143 -3.01 -8.15 -8.52
CA GLY A 143 -1.56 -8.16 -8.76
C GLY A 143 -0.99 -9.58 -8.74
N PHE A 144 -1.36 -10.39 -7.75
CA PHE A 144 -0.94 -11.79 -7.67
C PHE A 144 -1.43 -12.64 -8.85
N ILE A 145 -2.71 -12.50 -9.23
CA ILE A 145 -3.28 -13.17 -10.42
C ILE A 145 -2.47 -12.82 -11.65
N THR A 146 -2.09 -11.56 -11.80
CA THR A 146 -1.36 -11.10 -12.99
C THR A 146 0.04 -11.73 -13.06
N ILE A 147 0.76 -11.84 -11.93
CA ILE A 147 2.06 -12.56 -11.86
C ILE A 147 1.89 -14.04 -12.19
N VAL A 148 0.90 -14.70 -11.60
CA VAL A 148 0.67 -16.13 -11.84
C VAL A 148 0.28 -16.38 -13.29
N SER A 149 -0.52 -15.49 -13.88
CA SER A 149 -1.03 -15.63 -15.24
C SER A 149 0.03 -15.29 -16.29
N SER A 150 0.98 -14.40 -16.01
CA SER A 150 2.07 -14.06 -16.93
C SER A 150 3.04 -15.23 -17.18
N ASN A 151 3.08 -16.21 -16.27
CA ASN A 151 3.93 -17.40 -16.40
C ASN A 151 3.23 -18.56 -17.12
N GLN A 152 1.97 -18.39 -17.53
CA GLN A 152 1.19 -19.44 -18.20
C GLN A 152 1.20 -19.19 -19.72
N THR A 153 1.58 -20.21 -20.50
CA THR A 153 1.78 -20.10 -21.95
C THR A 153 0.47 -19.88 -22.72
N SER A 154 -0.69 -20.13 -22.10
CA SER A 154 -2.03 -19.71 -22.54
C SER A 154 -3.05 -20.05 -21.45
N PRO A 155 -3.26 -19.19 -20.43
CA PRO A 155 -4.43 -19.35 -19.57
C PRO A 155 -5.66 -19.17 -20.45
N GLY A 156 -6.52 -20.19 -20.55
CA GLY A 156 -7.80 -20.04 -21.24
C GLY A 156 -8.56 -18.84 -20.67
N GLY A 157 -9.12 -17.98 -21.53
CA GLY A 157 -9.73 -16.71 -21.10
C GLY A 157 -10.75 -16.87 -19.96
N THR A 158 -11.50 -17.97 -19.98
CA THR A 158 -12.45 -18.35 -18.92
C THR A 158 -11.81 -18.47 -17.52
N VAL A 159 -10.60 -19.02 -17.42
CA VAL A 159 -9.86 -19.15 -16.16
C VAL A 159 -9.42 -17.78 -15.65
N LEU A 160 -9.00 -16.90 -16.56
CA LEU A 160 -8.55 -15.56 -16.22
C LEU A 160 -9.71 -14.69 -15.71
N TYR A 161 -10.86 -14.70 -16.40
CA TYR A 161 -12.07 -13.99 -15.96
C TYR A 161 -12.55 -14.49 -14.60
N THR A 162 -12.57 -15.81 -14.38
CA THR A 162 -12.97 -16.39 -13.09
C THR A 162 -12.08 -15.88 -11.95
N ARG A 163 -10.76 -15.82 -12.16
CA ARG A 163 -9.80 -15.31 -11.16
C ARG A 163 -10.05 -13.83 -10.83
N TYR A 164 -10.25 -12.98 -11.83
CA TYR A 164 -10.60 -11.57 -11.57
C TYR A 164 -11.98 -11.40 -10.94
N GLY A 165 -12.92 -12.29 -11.23
CA GLY A 165 -14.23 -12.35 -10.56
C GLY A 165 -14.10 -12.58 -9.05
N ILE A 166 -13.18 -13.45 -8.62
CA ILE A 166 -12.88 -13.66 -7.19
C ILE A 166 -12.41 -12.35 -6.53
N ALA A 167 -11.54 -11.59 -7.20
CA ALA A 167 -11.08 -10.30 -6.66
C ALA A 167 -12.24 -9.29 -6.49
N LEU A 168 -13.21 -9.27 -7.41
CA LEU A 168 -14.41 -8.44 -7.29
C LEU A 168 -15.29 -8.85 -6.11
N PHE A 169 -15.46 -10.14 -5.85
CA PHE A 169 -16.15 -10.61 -4.65
C PHE A 169 -15.42 -10.20 -3.37
N VAL A 170 -14.09 -10.31 -3.35
CA VAL A 170 -13.29 -9.83 -2.22
C VAL A 170 -13.49 -8.34 -1.99
N ALA A 171 -13.60 -7.52 -3.05
CA ALA A 171 -13.91 -6.09 -2.96
C ALA A 171 -15.35 -5.80 -2.50
N ALA A 172 -16.32 -6.64 -2.89
CA ALA A 172 -17.72 -6.51 -2.49
C ALA A 172 -17.92 -6.80 -0.98
N CYS A 173 -17.12 -7.68 -0.39
CA CYS A 173 -17.18 -8.03 1.03
C CYS A 173 -17.02 -6.81 1.95
N GLY A 174 -16.28 -5.78 1.54
CA GLY A 174 -16.13 -4.54 2.33
C GLY A 174 -17.45 -3.85 2.61
N GLY A 175 -18.35 -3.81 1.61
CA GLY A 175 -19.69 -3.26 1.78
C GLY A 175 -20.60 -4.12 2.65
N LEU A 176 -20.51 -5.45 2.55
CA LEU A 176 -21.27 -6.37 3.42
C LEU A 176 -20.86 -6.21 4.89
N VAL A 177 -19.55 -6.24 5.16
CA VAL A 177 -19.02 -6.08 6.52
C VAL A 177 -19.34 -4.69 7.07
N SER A 178 -19.19 -3.64 6.25
CA SER A 178 -19.50 -2.26 6.66
C SER A 178 -20.99 -2.07 6.96
N SER A 179 -21.87 -2.59 6.11
CA SER A 179 -23.32 -2.63 6.33
C SER A 179 -23.68 -3.37 7.63
N TRP A 180 -23.09 -4.56 7.83
CA TRP A 180 -23.33 -5.37 9.03
C TRP A 180 -22.92 -4.66 10.32
N LEU A 181 -21.73 -4.06 10.34
CA LEU A 181 -21.23 -3.30 11.49
C LEU A 181 -22.12 -2.10 11.79
N GLU A 182 -22.60 -1.39 10.77
CA GLU A 182 -23.44 -0.22 10.95
C GLU A 182 -24.85 -0.58 11.41
N PHE A 183 -25.43 -1.66 10.85
CA PHE A 183 -26.70 -2.22 11.30
C PHE A 183 -26.64 -2.68 12.77
N ARG A 184 -25.54 -3.34 13.17
CA ARG A 184 -25.31 -3.77 14.56
C ARG A 184 -25.20 -2.60 15.54
N LYS A 185 -24.66 -1.45 15.10
CA LYS A 185 -24.55 -0.24 15.93
C LYS A 185 -25.88 0.48 16.09
N GLN A 186 -26.65 0.61 15.01
CA GLN A 186 -27.87 1.43 15.00
C GLN A 186 -29.15 0.64 15.30
N GLY A 187 -29.12 -0.69 15.17
CA GLY A 187 -30.28 -1.57 15.37
C GLY A 187 -31.40 -1.42 14.34
N LYS A 188 -31.19 -0.59 13.31
CA LYS A 188 -32.16 -0.32 12.24
C LYS A 188 -31.47 -0.15 10.90
N LEU A 189 -32.26 -0.36 9.84
CA LEU A 189 -31.80 -0.26 8.46
C LEU A 189 -31.78 1.21 8.05
N THR A 190 -30.61 1.84 8.09
CA THR A 190 -30.45 3.25 7.73
C THR A 190 -30.02 3.43 6.29
N PHE A 191 -30.14 4.67 5.79
CA PHE A 191 -29.69 5.02 4.45
C PHE A 191 -28.22 4.64 4.20
N ILE A 192 -27.35 4.77 5.22
CA ILE A 192 -25.93 4.39 5.14
C ILE A 192 -25.77 2.87 4.94
N VAL A 193 -26.53 2.07 5.70
CA VAL A 193 -26.57 0.60 5.56
C VAL A 193 -27.02 0.23 4.14
N MET A 194 -28.09 0.85 3.64
CA MET A 194 -28.58 0.63 2.28
C MET A 194 -27.55 1.00 1.22
N ALA A 195 -26.85 2.11 1.38
CA ALA A 195 -25.80 2.53 0.46
C ALA A 195 -24.66 1.51 0.39
N HIS A 196 -24.17 1.01 1.53
CA HIS A 196 -23.13 -0.02 1.54
C HIS A 196 -23.58 -1.33 0.87
N LEU A 197 -24.83 -1.76 1.11
CA LEU A 197 -25.40 -2.95 0.45
C LEU A 197 -25.54 -2.74 -1.05
N LEU A 198 -26.04 -1.58 -1.49
CA LEU A 198 -26.20 -1.26 -2.91
C LEU A 198 -24.85 -1.26 -3.62
N VAL A 199 -23.84 -0.59 -3.07
CA VAL A 199 -22.49 -0.56 -3.66
C VAL A 199 -21.89 -1.96 -3.71
N SER A 200 -22.05 -2.76 -2.64
CA SER A 200 -21.61 -4.15 -2.61
C SER A 200 -22.28 -5.00 -3.70
N LEU A 201 -23.59 -4.82 -3.90
CA LEU A 201 -24.37 -5.50 -4.94
C LEU A 201 -23.90 -5.11 -6.34
N VAL A 202 -23.70 -3.81 -6.60
CA VAL A 202 -23.22 -3.32 -7.89
C VAL A 202 -21.84 -3.89 -8.23
N ILE A 203 -20.94 -4.00 -7.26
CA ILE A 203 -19.60 -4.58 -7.45
C ILE A 203 -19.66 -6.11 -7.63
N SER A 204 -20.61 -6.79 -6.99
CA SER A 204 -20.71 -8.25 -7.08
C SER A 204 -21.30 -8.75 -8.40
N ILE A 205 -22.13 -7.95 -9.09
CA ILE A 205 -22.69 -8.30 -10.41
C ILE A 205 -21.62 -8.67 -11.44
N PRO A 206 -20.63 -7.81 -11.75
CA PRO A 206 -19.57 -8.17 -12.70
C PRO A 206 -18.71 -9.34 -12.18
N GLY A 207 -18.52 -9.46 -10.87
CA GLY A 207 -17.82 -10.61 -10.27
C GLY A 207 -18.58 -11.93 -10.51
N PHE A 208 -19.89 -11.92 -10.34
CA PHE A 208 -20.77 -13.06 -10.58
C PHE A 208 -20.75 -13.45 -12.07
N LEU A 209 -20.88 -12.47 -12.96
CA LEU A 209 -20.79 -12.68 -14.40
C LEU A 209 -19.42 -13.23 -14.80
N ALA A 210 -18.33 -12.78 -14.20
CA ALA A 210 -16.99 -13.27 -14.52
C ALA A 210 -16.75 -14.74 -14.08
N ILE A 211 -17.45 -15.22 -13.05
CA ILE A 211 -17.33 -16.60 -12.55
C ILE A 211 -18.32 -17.55 -13.24
N PHE A 212 -19.57 -17.13 -13.39
CA PHE A 212 -20.67 -17.99 -13.86
C PHE A 212 -21.15 -17.68 -15.27
N GLY A 213 -20.85 -16.48 -15.78
CA GLY A 213 -21.09 -16.09 -17.15
C GLY A 213 -20.14 -16.84 -18.06
N ARG A 214 -20.48 -18.11 -18.33
CA ARG A 214 -20.03 -18.77 -19.53
C ARG A 214 -20.57 -17.93 -20.69
N TYR A 215 -19.66 -17.28 -21.42
CA TYR A 215 -19.87 -16.57 -22.69
C TYR A 215 -20.39 -15.11 -22.60
N PHE A 216 -19.47 -14.18 -22.86
CA PHE A 216 -19.60 -13.28 -24.02
C PHE A 216 -18.44 -13.60 -24.97
#